data_AF-A0A9W9I9X8-F1
#
_entry.id   AF-A0A9W9I9X8-F1
#
_cell.length_a   1.000
_cell.length_b   1.000
_cell.length_c   1.000
_cell.angle_alpha   90.00
_cell.angle_beta   90.00
_cell.angle_gamma   90.00
#
_symmetry.space_group_name_H-M   'P 1'
#
loop_
_entity.id
_entity.type
_entity.pdbx_description
1 polymer ?
#
loop_
_entity_poly.entity_id
_entity_poly.type
_entity_poly.pdbx_seq_one_letter_code
_entity_poly.pdbx_strand_id
1 'polypeptide(L)'
;MSPVQGLLSFQHDTTHLQDIPRDTSTTTHPSDTAKYGRRQEEGTIRQRWLTDLTIPNCPIQSAHLTLADLVHDGWDYTKETIDQPQEIKSDPISATLPHGNTRYRMQRVKKMCRLGGADHVNKHFNLICRGAIIAKNIYRFDGPYWSQIAQAMYERHFPMETIQYVYFTNLDNADTITAVRDHVYPGNGLTWPPVGDAGFKTWEFGEPEYSCLLGTRLGKAVVYLLLGAFPRGTWCVARVATWCWDSELQMRFDVEEI
;
A
#
# COMPACT_ATOMS: atom_id res chain seq x y z
N MET A 1 -34.99 38.94 2.23
CA MET A 1 -35.38 37.51 2.19
C MET A 1 -34.24 36.76 1.53
N SER A 2 -33.40 36.11 2.32
CA SER A 2 -32.30 35.24 1.87
C SER A 2 -32.70 33.78 2.10
N PRO A 3 -32.27 32.83 1.24
CA PRO A 3 -32.18 31.44 1.63
C PRO A 3 -30.73 31.06 1.99
N VAL A 4 -30.62 30.35 3.10
CA VAL A 4 -29.41 29.81 3.72
C VAL A 4 -29.00 28.52 3.00
N GLN A 5 -27.74 28.43 2.58
CA GLN A 5 -27.10 27.18 2.16
C GLN A 5 -26.74 26.37 3.41
N GLY A 6 -27.28 25.17 3.53
CA GLY A 6 -26.90 24.20 4.55
C GLY A 6 -25.60 23.49 4.19
N LEU A 7 -24.55 23.76 4.96
CA LEU A 7 -23.37 22.90 5.04
C LEU A 7 -23.80 21.55 5.64
N LEU A 8 -23.61 20.45 4.91
CA LEU A 8 -23.59 19.11 5.48
C LEU A 8 -22.18 18.83 5.98
N SER A 9 -22.01 18.93 7.30
CA SER A 9 -20.86 18.41 8.02
C SER A 9 -20.86 16.88 7.98
N PHE A 10 -19.89 16.26 7.32
CA PHE A 10 -19.62 14.84 7.51
C PHE A 10 -18.79 14.67 8.78
N GLN A 11 -19.42 14.12 9.82
CA GLN A 11 -18.72 13.72 11.04
C GLN A 11 -17.78 12.55 10.70
N HIS A 12 -16.51 12.71 11.08
CA HIS A 12 -15.51 11.65 11.05
C HIS A 12 -15.91 10.56 12.04
N ASP A 13 -16.18 9.37 11.53
CA ASP A 13 -16.40 8.17 12.33
C ASP A 13 -15.18 7.23 12.21
N THR A 14 -14.91 6.56 13.31
CA THR A 14 -13.58 6.22 13.82
C THR A 14 -12.98 4.99 13.14
N THR A 15 -11.71 5.06 12.73
CA THR A 15 -10.99 4.00 12.02
C THR A 15 -10.59 2.84 12.95
N HIS A 16 -11.13 1.64 12.71
CA HIS A 16 -10.67 0.39 13.34
C HIS A 16 -10.20 -0.63 12.29
N LEU A 17 -8.88 -0.64 12.05
CA LEU A 17 -8.15 -1.84 11.60
C LEU A 17 -7.82 -2.68 12.84
N GLN A 18 -8.82 -3.40 13.35
CA GLN A 18 -8.58 -4.49 14.30
C GLN A 18 -8.36 -5.79 13.50
N ASP A 19 -7.27 -6.47 13.85
CA ASP A 19 -6.96 -7.88 13.57
C ASP A 19 -6.39 -8.24 12.18
N ILE A 20 -5.14 -7.80 11.97
CA ILE A 20 -4.11 -8.68 11.39
C ILE A 20 -3.64 -9.61 12.53
N PRO A 21 -3.50 -10.94 12.33
CA PRO A 21 -3.04 -11.83 13.38
C PRO A 21 -1.77 -11.29 14.03
N ARG A 22 -1.79 -11.12 15.37
CA ARG A 22 -0.55 -11.01 16.12
C ARG A 22 0.13 -12.38 16.03
N ASP A 23 1.22 -12.46 15.28
CA ASP A 23 2.15 -13.57 15.39
C ASP A 23 2.58 -13.65 16.86
N THR A 24 2.03 -14.65 17.55
CA THR A 24 2.46 -15.06 18.89
C THR A 24 3.50 -16.17 18.69
N SER A 25 4.69 -15.76 18.27
CA SER A 25 5.85 -16.64 18.27
C SER A 25 7.09 -15.88 18.73
N THR A 26 7.49 -16.21 19.95
CA THR A 26 8.79 -15.98 20.60
C THR A 26 9.35 -14.55 20.61
N THR A 27 9.27 -13.94 21.79
CA THR A 27 10.02 -12.75 22.21
C THR A 27 11.52 -12.95 22.01
N THR A 28 12.04 -12.57 20.85
CA THR A 28 13.39 -12.05 20.74
C THR A 28 13.32 -10.61 21.22
N HIS A 29 14.13 -10.27 22.23
CA HIS A 29 14.36 -8.88 22.60
C HIS A 29 14.71 -8.08 21.33
N PRO A 30 14.13 -6.89 21.10
CA PRO A 30 14.60 -6.03 20.01
C PRO A 30 16.10 -5.87 20.17
N SER A 31 16.87 -6.02 19.10
CA SER A 31 18.29 -5.69 19.22
C SER A 31 18.33 -4.18 19.52
N ASP A 32 18.99 -3.80 20.62
CA ASP A 32 19.20 -2.38 21.01
C ASP A 32 19.97 -1.57 19.93
N THR A 33 20.28 -2.18 18.78
CA THR A 33 21.06 -1.61 17.67
C THR A 33 20.21 -1.12 16.50
N ALA A 34 18.95 -1.53 16.35
CA ALA A 34 18.12 -1.12 15.21
C ALA A 34 17.51 0.28 15.44
N LYS A 35 17.77 1.23 14.52
CA LYS A 35 17.28 2.63 14.60
C LYS A 35 15.77 2.74 14.81
N TYR A 36 14.99 1.86 14.17
CA TYR A 36 13.52 1.82 14.32
C TYR A 36 13.00 0.55 15.00
N GLY A 37 13.87 -0.12 15.79
CA GLY A 37 13.55 -1.32 16.56
C GLY A 37 12.90 -2.42 15.74
N ARG A 38 11.90 -3.07 16.34
CA ARG A 38 11.17 -4.22 15.75
C ARG A 38 10.63 -3.97 14.35
N ARG A 39 10.19 -2.75 14.04
CA ARG A 39 9.63 -2.44 12.72
C ARG A 39 10.70 -2.53 11.62
N GLN A 40 11.92 -2.07 11.91
CA GLN A 40 13.06 -2.21 11.01
C GLN A 40 13.40 -3.69 10.80
N GLU A 41 13.52 -4.46 11.88
CA GLU A 41 13.84 -5.90 11.82
C GLU A 41 12.81 -6.66 10.98
N GLU A 42 11.53 -6.38 11.20
CA GLU A 42 10.42 -6.96 10.45
C GLU A 42 10.46 -6.63 8.96
N GLY A 43 10.86 -5.41 8.59
CA GLY A 43 11.05 -5.05 7.19
C GLY A 43 12.30 -5.66 6.57
N THR A 44 13.40 -5.79 7.33
CA THR A 44 14.61 -6.49 6.86
C THR A 44 14.32 -7.96 6.56
N ILE A 45 13.51 -8.65 7.37
CA ILE A 45 13.06 -10.03 7.08
C ILE A 45 12.32 -10.09 5.75
N ARG A 46 11.45 -9.11 5.49
CA ARG A 46 10.63 -9.03 4.27
C ARG A 46 11.45 -8.71 3.02
N GLN A 47 12.41 -7.81 3.15
CA GLN A 47 13.40 -7.55 2.11
C GLN A 47 14.13 -8.85 1.73
N ARG A 48 14.56 -9.64 2.72
CA ARG A 48 15.19 -10.95 2.47
C ARG A 48 14.25 -11.94 1.81
N TRP A 49 12.96 -11.98 2.16
CA TRP A 49 12.00 -12.85 1.47
C TRP A 49 11.90 -12.53 -0.03
N LEU A 50 12.02 -11.26 -0.41
CA LEU A 50 12.02 -10.84 -1.80
C LEU A 50 13.31 -11.22 -2.51
N THR A 51 14.47 -10.97 -1.90
CA THR A 51 15.76 -11.02 -2.61
C THR A 51 16.52 -12.35 -2.45
N ASP A 52 16.21 -13.16 -1.45
CA ASP A 52 16.99 -14.35 -1.10
C ASP A 52 16.17 -15.64 -1.24
N LEU A 53 16.53 -16.43 -2.25
CA LEU A 53 15.94 -17.74 -2.57
C LEU A 53 16.17 -18.79 -1.48
N THR A 54 17.19 -18.62 -0.65
CA THR A 54 17.63 -19.62 0.32
C THR A 54 16.91 -19.51 1.66
N ILE A 55 16.19 -18.42 1.92
CA ILE A 55 15.47 -18.22 3.18
C ILE A 55 14.41 -19.32 3.33
N PRO A 56 14.53 -20.21 4.33
CA PRO A 56 13.50 -21.20 4.59
C PRO A 56 12.27 -20.49 5.18
N ASN A 57 11.09 -21.10 5.01
CA ASN A 57 9.87 -20.72 5.72
C ASN A 57 9.30 -19.32 5.40
N CYS A 58 9.45 -18.79 4.18
CA CYS A 58 8.59 -17.70 3.74
C CYS A 58 7.13 -18.21 3.70
N PRO A 59 6.20 -17.63 4.47
CA PRO A 59 4.83 -18.14 4.56
C PRO A 59 3.96 -17.70 3.38
N ILE A 60 4.46 -16.81 2.53
CA ILE A 60 3.70 -16.23 1.42
C ILE A 60 3.83 -17.13 0.20
N GLN A 61 2.69 -17.62 -0.28
CA GLN A 61 2.58 -18.42 -1.49
C GLN A 61 2.17 -17.53 -2.68
N SER A 62 2.45 -18.01 -3.89
CA SER A 62 1.94 -17.40 -5.12
C SER A 62 0.42 -17.27 -5.06
N ALA A 63 -0.10 -16.14 -5.50
CA ALA A 63 -1.53 -15.89 -5.54
C ALA A 63 -2.09 -16.29 -6.91
N HIS A 64 -3.24 -16.97 -6.90
CA HIS A 64 -3.96 -17.40 -8.10
C HIS A 64 -5.37 -16.83 -8.18
N LEU A 65 -5.71 -15.89 -7.28
CA LEU A 65 -7.01 -15.24 -7.25
C LEU A 65 -7.17 -14.36 -8.49
N THR A 66 -8.25 -14.57 -9.23
CA THR A 66 -8.61 -13.71 -10.36
C THR A 66 -9.79 -12.81 -10.02
N LEU A 67 -9.99 -11.74 -10.81
CA LEU A 67 -11.17 -10.90 -10.67
C LEU A 67 -12.47 -11.69 -10.94
N ALA A 68 -12.41 -12.72 -11.80
CA ALA A 68 -13.56 -13.58 -12.07
C ALA A 68 -13.93 -14.40 -10.83
N ASP A 69 -12.94 -14.91 -10.08
CA ASP A 69 -13.18 -15.63 -8.83
C ASP A 69 -13.83 -14.74 -7.77
N LEU A 70 -13.38 -13.48 -7.65
CA LEU A 70 -14.02 -12.51 -6.75
C LEU A 70 -15.49 -12.29 -7.12
N VAL A 71 -15.80 -12.03 -8.39
CA VAL A 71 -17.18 -11.83 -8.84
C VAL A 71 -18.03 -13.08 -8.64
N HIS A 72 -17.45 -14.27 -8.90
CA HIS A 72 -18.11 -15.54 -8.65
C HIS A 72 -18.41 -15.77 -7.16
N ASP A 73 -17.50 -15.36 -6.28
CA ASP A 73 -17.66 -15.37 -4.82
C ASP A 73 -18.60 -14.24 -4.32
N GLY A 74 -19.30 -13.53 -5.21
CA GLY A 74 -20.30 -12.53 -4.85
C GLY A 74 -19.70 -11.18 -4.43
N TRP A 75 -18.49 -10.85 -4.86
CA TRP A 75 -17.97 -9.48 -4.77
C TRP A 75 -18.58 -8.60 -5.86
N ASP A 76 -19.12 -7.46 -5.45
CA ASP A 76 -19.56 -6.42 -6.37
C ASP A 76 -18.35 -5.75 -7.00
N TYR A 77 -18.29 -5.78 -8.34
CA TYR A 77 -17.22 -5.15 -9.11
C TYR A 77 -17.74 -3.97 -9.94
N THR A 78 -17.09 -2.82 -9.81
CA THR A 78 -17.33 -1.65 -10.64
C THR A 78 -16.05 -1.12 -11.24
N LYS A 79 -16.15 -0.52 -12.42
CA LYS A 79 -15.02 0.07 -13.13
C LYS A 79 -15.40 1.36 -13.82
N GLU A 80 -14.45 2.26 -13.88
CA GLU A 80 -14.55 3.54 -14.56
C GLU A 80 -13.17 3.90 -15.13
N THR A 81 -13.16 4.78 -16.11
CA THR A 81 -11.92 5.29 -16.68
C THR A 81 -11.80 6.77 -16.33
N ILE A 82 -10.71 7.16 -15.68
CA ILE A 82 -10.51 8.53 -15.19
C ILE A 82 -9.15 9.09 -15.60
N ASP A 83 -8.98 10.39 -15.42
CA ASP A 83 -7.69 11.07 -15.58
C ASP A 83 -6.73 10.74 -14.44
N GLN A 84 -5.47 11.14 -14.61
CA GLN A 84 -4.44 10.98 -13.59
C GLN A 84 -4.86 11.67 -12.29
N PRO A 85 -4.80 10.96 -11.15
CA PRO A 85 -5.12 11.55 -9.86
C PRO A 85 -4.18 12.71 -9.50
N GLN A 86 -4.71 13.75 -8.88
CA GLN A 86 -3.95 14.97 -8.60
C GLN A 86 -2.85 14.73 -7.57
N GLU A 87 -3.11 13.86 -6.60
CA GLU A 87 -2.18 13.59 -5.50
C GLU A 87 -0.87 12.94 -5.96
N ILE A 88 -0.89 12.18 -7.05
CA ILE A 88 0.33 11.62 -7.63
C ILE A 88 1.02 12.59 -8.59
N LYS A 89 0.39 13.68 -9.05
CA LYS A 89 1.08 14.65 -9.93
C LYS A 89 2.22 15.40 -9.24
N SER A 90 2.18 15.44 -7.90
CA SER A 90 3.27 15.98 -7.09
C SER A 90 4.50 15.06 -7.06
N ASP A 91 4.37 13.80 -7.47
CA ASP A 91 5.49 12.91 -7.67
C ASP A 91 6.20 13.22 -9.00
N PRO A 92 7.51 13.54 -9.00
CA PRO A 92 8.29 13.82 -10.21
C PRO A 92 8.24 12.71 -11.27
N ILE A 93 8.12 11.44 -10.86
CA ILE A 93 8.11 10.30 -11.79
C ILE A 93 6.72 10.04 -12.36
N SER A 94 5.66 10.61 -11.76
CA SER A 94 4.30 10.43 -12.25
C SER A 94 4.11 10.91 -13.70
N ALA A 95 4.94 11.86 -14.15
CA ALA A 95 5.02 12.38 -15.52
C ALA A 95 5.60 11.37 -16.54
N THR A 96 6.21 10.28 -16.08
CA THR A 96 6.75 9.20 -16.94
C THR A 96 5.79 8.03 -17.11
N LEU A 97 4.78 7.92 -16.23
CA LEU A 97 3.70 6.95 -16.40
C LEU A 97 2.98 7.20 -17.73
N PRO A 98 2.31 6.22 -18.34
CA PRO A 98 1.60 6.46 -19.60
C PRO A 98 0.59 7.64 -19.47
N HIS A 99 0.83 8.72 -20.21
CA HIS A 99 -0.07 9.89 -20.29
C HIS A 99 -0.94 9.83 -21.55
N GLY A 100 -2.12 10.45 -21.51
CA GLY A 100 -2.99 10.63 -22.67
C GLY A 100 -4.03 9.51 -22.86
N ASN A 101 -4.24 9.03 -24.09
CA ASN A 101 -5.32 8.09 -24.44
C ASN A 101 -5.28 6.73 -23.71
N THR A 102 -4.23 6.43 -22.95
CA THR A 102 -4.11 5.32 -22.00
C THR A 102 -4.56 5.76 -20.60
N ARG A 103 -5.86 6.03 -20.45
CA ARG A 103 -6.45 6.53 -19.20
C ARG A 103 -6.33 5.55 -18.04
N TYR A 104 -6.33 6.07 -16.81
CA TYR A 104 -6.32 5.25 -15.59
C TYR A 104 -7.63 4.48 -15.47
N ARG A 105 -7.55 3.19 -15.15
CA ARG A 105 -8.71 2.35 -14.88
C ARG A 105 -8.96 2.34 -13.39
N MET A 106 -9.97 3.09 -12.98
CA MET A 106 -10.52 3.00 -11.64
C MET A 106 -11.32 1.71 -11.51
N GLN A 107 -11.03 0.93 -10.48
CA GLN A 107 -11.68 -0.34 -10.21
C GLN A 107 -12.01 -0.41 -8.71
N ARG A 108 -13.21 -0.87 -8.38
CA ARG A 108 -13.65 -1.06 -7.00
C ARG A 108 -14.28 -2.43 -6.86
N VAL A 109 -13.85 -3.18 -5.85
CA VAL A 109 -14.52 -4.40 -5.40
C VAL A 109 -15.06 -4.21 -3.99
N LYS A 110 -16.26 -4.72 -3.72
CA LYS A 110 -16.90 -4.65 -2.40
C LYS A 110 -17.62 -5.95 -2.09
N LYS A 111 -17.65 -6.34 -0.83
CA LYS A 111 -18.45 -7.48 -0.35
C LYS A 111 -18.91 -7.22 1.08
N MET A 112 -20.19 -7.47 1.32
CA MET A 112 -20.74 -7.47 2.68
C MET A 112 -20.21 -8.68 3.45
N CYS A 113 -19.87 -8.49 4.71
CA CYS A 113 -19.51 -9.57 5.61
C CYS A 113 -20.13 -9.34 6.99
N ARG A 114 -20.29 -10.41 7.76
CA ARG A 114 -20.84 -10.34 9.12
C ARG A 114 -19.81 -10.84 10.11
N LEU A 115 -19.35 -9.97 10.99
CA LEU A 115 -18.34 -10.27 12.01
C LEU A 115 -18.86 -9.82 13.38
N GLY A 116 -18.75 -10.67 14.40
CA GLY A 116 -19.22 -10.33 15.74
C GLY A 116 -20.72 -9.98 15.83
N GLY A 117 -21.53 -10.43 14.85
CA GLY A 117 -22.97 -10.13 14.78
C GLY A 117 -23.34 -8.84 14.05
N ALA A 118 -22.37 -7.99 13.69
CA ALA A 118 -22.56 -6.73 12.98
C ALA A 118 -22.23 -6.86 11.47
N ASP A 119 -22.90 -6.04 10.66
CA ASP A 119 -22.65 -5.96 9.22
C ASP A 119 -21.49 -5.02 8.94
N HIS A 120 -20.57 -5.49 8.12
CA HIS A 120 -19.39 -4.77 7.67
C HIS A 120 -19.27 -4.85 6.15
N VAL A 121 -18.41 -3.99 5.59
CA VAL A 121 -18.20 -3.93 4.14
C VAL A 121 -16.70 -3.95 3.87
N ASN A 122 -16.23 -5.03 3.24
CA ASN A 122 -14.91 -5.04 2.62
C ASN A 122 -14.95 -4.14 1.39
N LYS A 123 -13.95 -3.29 1.21
CA LYS A 123 -13.85 -2.36 0.08
C LYS A 123 -12.39 -2.27 -0.36
N HIS A 124 -12.14 -2.48 -1.64
CA HIS A 124 -10.83 -2.23 -2.23
C HIS A 124 -11.01 -1.33 -3.44
N PHE A 125 -10.32 -0.19 -3.44
CA PHE A 125 -10.35 0.75 -4.54
C PHE A 125 -8.92 0.90 -5.07
N ASN A 126 -8.71 0.44 -6.30
CA ASN A 126 -7.46 0.63 -7.01
C ASN A 126 -7.70 1.47 -8.26
N LEU A 127 -6.75 2.33 -8.60
CA LEU A 127 -6.59 2.81 -9.97
C LEU A 127 -5.37 2.13 -10.56
N ILE A 128 -5.48 1.68 -11.80
CA ILE A 128 -4.35 1.05 -12.48
C ILE A 128 -4.09 1.71 -13.82
N CYS A 129 -2.82 1.76 -14.19
CA CYS A 129 -2.36 1.98 -15.55
C CYS A 129 -1.20 1.02 -15.81
N ARG A 130 -0.76 0.88 -17.07
CA ARG A 130 0.42 0.05 -17.35
C ARG A 130 1.62 0.64 -16.61
N GLY A 131 2.22 -0.11 -15.70
CA GLY A 131 3.34 0.38 -14.88
C GLY A 131 2.97 0.71 -13.44
N ALA A 132 1.69 0.93 -13.11
CA ALA A 132 1.34 1.37 -11.76
C ALA A 132 0.01 0.83 -11.22
N ILE A 133 0.03 0.54 -9.92
CA ILE A 133 -1.16 0.36 -9.08
C ILE A 133 -1.21 1.53 -8.10
N ILE A 134 -2.36 2.19 -7.99
CA ILE A 134 -2.63 3.25 -7.03
C ILE A 134 -3.76 2.77 -6.11
N ALA A 135 -3.38 2.38 -4.90
CA ALA A 135 -4.29 1.94 -3.87
C ALA A 135 -4.93 3.12 -3.13
N LYS A 136 -6.25 3.02 -2.97
CA LYS A 136 -7.10 3.95 -2.22
C LYS A 136 -8.08 3.18 -1.35
N ASN A 137 -8.47 3.75 -0.21
CA ASN A 137 -9.65 3.32 0.56
C ASN A 137 -9.76 1.79 0.72
N ILE A 138 -8.74 1.17 1.32
CA ILE A 138 -8.66 -0.27 1.55
C ILE A 138 -9.27 -0.59 2.91
N TYR A 139 -10.37 -1.33 2.92
CA TYR A 139 -11.06 -1.79 4.12
C TYR A 139 -11.28 -3.30 4.02
N ARG A 140 -10.81 -4.03 5.04
CA ARG A 140 -10.91 -5.48 5.08
C ARG A 140 -11.20 -5.94 6.51
N PHE A 141 -12.29 -6.67 6.66
CA PHE A 141 -12.72 -7.38 7.86
C PHE A 141 -12.47 -8.89 7.70
N ASP A 142 -12.75 -9.44 6.52
CA ASP A 142 -12.48 -10.84 6.16
C ASP A 142 -12.09 -10.98 4.66
N GLY A 143 -12.00 -12.21 4.17
CA GLY A 143 -11.72 -12.49 2.76
C GLY A 143 -10.27 -12.30 2.32
N PRO A 144 -10.01 -12.20 1.01
CA PRO A 144 -8.65 -12.11 0.47
C PRO A 144 -7.91 -10.84 0.92
N TYR A 145 -6.58 -10.92 0.95
CA TYR A 145 -5.75 -9.75 1.28
C TYR A 145 -5.70 -8.76 0.12
N TRP A 146 -5.40 -7.49 0.43
CA TRP A 146 -5.27 -6.45 -0.61
C TRP A 146 -4.25 -6.84 -1.69
N SER A 147 -3.13 -7.48 -1.34
CA SER A 147 -2.12 -7.91 -2.32
C SER A 147 -2.71 -8.83 -3.39
N GLN A 148 -3.52 -9.81 -2.98
CA GLN A 148 -4.19 -10.75 -3.87
C GLN A 148 -5.24 -10.05 -4.74
N ILE A 149 -6.04 -9.14 -4.15
CA ILE A 149 -7.05 -8.37 -4.89
C ILE A 149 -6.41 -7.40 -5.87
N ALA A 150 -5.33 -6.73 -5.49
CA ALA A 150 -4.59 -5.80 -6.34
C ALA A 150 -3.96 -6.52 -7.54
N GLN A 151 -3.34 -7.68 -7.32
CA GLN A 151 -2.85 -8.54 -8.39
C GLN A 151 -3.98 -8.95 -9.34
N ALA A 152 -5.07 -9.51 -8.82
CA ALA A 152 -6.24 -9.93 -9.59
C ALA A 152 -6.83 -8.80 -10.46
N MET A 153 -6.87 -7.58 -9.92
CA MET A 153 -7.39 -6.41 -10.61
C MET A 153 -6.44 -5.89 -11.68
N TYR A 154 -5.12 -5.92 -11.43
CA TYR A 154 -4.09 -5.48 -12.37
C TYR A 154 -3.91 -6.46 -13.54
N GLU A 155 -3.74 -7.75 -13.23
CA GLU A 155 -3.56 -8.84 -14.21
C GLU A 155 -4.73 -8.98 -15.19
N ARG A 156 -5.91 -8.49 -14.81
CA ARG A 156 -7.05 -8.42 -15.71
C ARG A 156 -6.80 -7.55 -16.95
N HIS A 157 -5.87 -6.59 -16.88
CA HIS A 157 -5.63 -5.61 -17.94
C HIS A 157 -4.18 -5.55 -18.42
N PHE A 158 -3.22 -5.85 -17.54
CA PHE A 158 -1.79 -5.74 -17.83
C PHE A 158 -1.05 -6.96 -17.26
N PRO A 159 -0.06 -7.52 -17.96
CA PRO A 159 0.83 -8.52 -17.37
C PRO A 159 1.51 -7.97 -16.12
N MET A 160 1.63 -8.78 -15.07
CA MET A 160 2.14 -8.32 -13.79
C MET A 160 3.61 -7.85 -13.91
N GLU A 161 4.38 -8.44 -14.82
CA GLU A 161 5.77 -8.06 -15.14
C GLU A 161 5.92 -6.63 -15.64
N THR A 162 4.83 -5.96 -16.04
CA THR A 162 4.91 -4.55 -16.42
C THR A 162 4.81 -3.59 -15.24
N ILE A 163 4.64 -4.08 -14.00
CA ILE A 163 4.55 -3.23 -12.81
C ILE A 163 5.90 -2.55 -12.54
N GLN A 164 5.86 -1.27 -12.18
CA GLN A 164 7.05 -0.48 -11.82
C GLN A 164 6.82 0.30 -10.51
N TYR A 165 5.57 0.69 -10.24
CA TYR A 165 5.24 1.52 -9.10
C TYR A 165 3.98 1.05 -8.39
N VAL A 166 4.04 1.03 -7.07
CA VAL A 166 2.86 0.82 -6.22
C VAL A 166 2.68 2.05 -5.35
N TYR A 167 1.63 2.81 -5.64
CA TYR A 167 1.24 3.99 -4.88
C TYR A 167 0.22 3.62 -3.81
N PHE A 168 0.33 4.24 -2.65
CA PHE A 168 -0.79 4.37 -1.72
C PHE A 168 -1.07 5.83 -1.49
N THR A 169 -2.34 6.16 -1.66
CA THR A 169 -2.81 7.54 -1.58
C THR A 169 -3.97 7.68 -0.61
N ASN A 170 -4.08 8.87 -0.02
CA ASN A 170 -5.07 9.22 1.00
C ASN A 170 -5.08 8.22 2.15
N LEU A 171 -3.93 8.12 2.82
CA LEU A 171 -3.70 7.11 3.84
C LEU A 171 -4.37 7.47 5.16
N ASP A 172 -5.16 6.52 5.66
CA ASP A 172 -5.72 6.52 7.02
C ASP A 172 -5.23 5.30 7.84
N ASN A 173 -4.02 4.82 7.52
CA ASN A 173 -3.40 3.71 8.24
C ASN A 173 -2.54 4.24 9.39
N ALA A 174 -3.10 4.28 10.60
CA ALA A 174 -2.42 4.83 11.78
C ALA A 174 -1.00 4.27 12.00
N ASP A 175 -0.79 2.95 11.83
CA ASP A 175 0.55 2.34 11.97
C ASP A 175 1.58 2.96 11.00
N THR A 176 1.19 3.10 9.73
CA THR A 176 2.09 3.66 8.70
C THR A 176 2.27 5.16 8.87
N ILE A 177 1.20 5.88 9.20
CA ILE A 177 1.23 7.33 9.46
C ILE A 177 2.17 7.62 10.62
N THR A 178 2.00 6.97 11.77
CA THR A 178 2.88 7.13 12.94
C THR A 178 4.33 6.75 12.60
N ALA A 179 4.55 5.65 11.87
CA ALA A 179 5.89 5.27 11.45
C ALA A 179 6.58 6.38 10.64
N VAL A 180 5.88 7.01 9.70
CA VAL A 180 6.46 8.08 8.88
C VAL A 180 6.60 9.38 9.66
N ARG A 181 5.50 9.86 10.24
CA ARG A 181 5.38 11.20 10.84
C ARG A 181 6.16 11.34 12.15
N ASP A 182 6.12 10.32 12.99
CA ASP A 182 6.60 10.42 14.37
C ASP A 182 7.98 9.76 14.55
N HIS A 183 8.41 8.93 13.59
CA HIS A 183 9.67 8.19 13.69
C HIS A 183 10.61 8.43 12.51
N VAL A 184 10.22 8.11 11.28
CA VAL A 184 11.13 8.19 10.12
C VAL A 184 11.56 9.63 9.84
N TYR A 185 10.62 10.59 9.79
CA TYR A 185 10.95 11.99 9.54
C TYR A 185 11.76 12.62 10.70
N PRO A 186 11.26 12.64 11.96
CA PRO A 186 12.01 13.22 13.07
C PRO A 186 13.35 12.54 13.32
N GLY A 187 13.42 11.22 13.16
CA GLY A 187 14.65 10.44 13.29
C GLY A 187 15.71 10.74 12.23
N ASN A 188 15.39 11.55 11.22
CA ASN A 188 16.29 12.08 10.20
C ASN A 188 16.40 13.61 10.23
N GLY A 189 15.96 14.25 11.32
CA GLY A 189 15.99 15.71 11.44
C GLY A 189 15.02 16.43 10.49
N LEU A 190 13.99 15.72 10.00
CA LEU A 190 12.96 16.26 9.13
C LEU A 190 11.68 16.53 9.91
N THR A 191 10.92 17.53 9.47
CA THR A 191 9.59 17.84 10.02
C THR A 191 8.49 17.25 9.15
N TRP A 192 7.37 16.87 9.78
CA TRP A 192 6.14 16.54 9.07
C TRP A 192 5.05 17.61 9.31
N PRO A 193 4.32 18.07 8.26
CA PRO A 193 4.55 17.77 6.85
C PRO A 193 5.89 18.35 6.37
N PRO A 194 6.50 17.75 5.33
CA PRO A 194 7.69 18.33 4.73
C PRO A 194 7.40 19.73 4.17
N VAL A 195 8.33 20.66 4.35
CA VAL A 195 8.25 22.04 3.85
C VAL A 195 9.37 22.30 2.83
N GLY A 196 9.08 23.05 1.77
CA GLY A 196 10.06 23.40 0.72
C GLY A 196 10.56 22.19 -0.07
N ASP A 197 11.86 22.17 -0.39
CA ASP A 197 12.51 21.10 -1.18
C ASP A 197 12.47 19.72 -0.48
N ALA A 198 12.09 19.65 0.79
CA ALA A 198 11.86 18.40 1.50
C ALA A 198 10.51 17.73 1.15
N GLY A 199 9.65 18.38 0.35
CA GLY A 199 8.29 17.97 0.00
C GLY A 199 8.15 16.51 -0.43
N PHE A 200 9.19 15.99 -1.09
CA PHE A 200 9.30 14.62 -1.56
C PHE A 200 10.59 13.99 -1.00
N LYS A 201 10.49 12.81 -0.39
CA LYS A 201 11.63 12.06 0.14
C LYS A 201 11.66 10.65 -0.39
N THR A 202 12.87 10.16 -0.62
CA THR A 202 13.15 8.78 -1.03
C THR A 202 14.00 8.11 0.03
N TRP A 203 13.75 6.82 0.21
CA TRP A 203 14.41 5.94 1.16
C TRP A 203 14.88 4.73 0.36
N GLU A 204 16.19 4.56 0.25
CA GLU A 204 16.82 3.61 -0.67
C GLU A 204 16.97 2.22 -0.02
N PHE A 205 17.01 1.19 -0.87
CA PHE A 205 17.24 -0.18 -0.43
C PHE A 205 18.43 -0.31 0.52
N GLY A 206 18.22 -1.01 1.64
CA GLY A 206 19.25 -1.25 2.66
C GLY A 206 19.35 -0.15 3.72
N GLU A 207 18.68 0.99 3.56
CA GLU A 207 18.61 2.00 4.60
C GLU A 207 17.71 1.56 5.78
N PRO A 208 17.99 2.01 7.02
CA PRO A 208 17.12 1.76 8.16
C PRO A 208 15.67 2.23 7.95
N GLU A 209 15.49 3.37 7.28
CA GLU A 209 14.21 3.99 6.96
C GLU A 209 13.42 3.13 5.98
N TYR A 210 14.07 2.72 4.90
CA TYR A 210 13.51 1.77 3.94
C TYR A 210 13.03 0.50 4.64
N SER A 211 13.87 -0.10 5.49
CA SER A 211 13.52 -1.30 6.24
C SER A 211 12.34 -1.02 7.19
N CYS A 212 12.34 0.11 7.90
CA CYS A 212 11.21 0.52 8.73
C CYS A 212 9.91 0.62 7.93
N LEU A 213 9.95 1.21 6.74
CA LEU A 213 8.77 1.39 5.88
C LEU A 213 8.26 0.06 5.33
N LEU A 214 9.12 -0.88 4.96
CA LEU A 214 8.71 -2.24 4.62
C LEU A 214 8.09 -3.01 5.80
N GLY A 215 8.45 -2.64 7.04
CA GLY A 215 7.85 -3.16 8.26
C GLY A 215 6.46 -2.61 8.57
N THR A 216 6.01 -1.54 7.91
CA THR A 216 4.65 -0.99 8.09
C THR A 216 3.59 -1.85 7.42
N ARG A 217 2.33 -1.73 7.84
CA ARG A 217 1.21 -2.45 7.20
C ARG A 217 1.17 -2.32 5.67
N LEU A 218 1.46 -1.13 5.12
CA LEU A 218 1.46 -0.92 3.67
C LEU A 218 2.69 -1.50 2.99
N GLY A 219 3.86 -1.37 3.60
CA GLY A 219 5.08 -2.03 3.13
C GLY A 219 4.92 -3.55 3.05
N LYS A 220 4.30 -4.17 4.07
CA LYS A 220 3.94 -5.59 4.06
C LYS A 220 3.04 -5.94 2.86
N ALA A 221 2.06 -5.08 2.57
CA ALA A 221 1.13 -5.29 1.47
C ALA A 221 1.85 -5.34 0.11
N VAL A 222 2.81 -4.45 -0.13
CA VAL A 222 3.62 -4.45 -1.37
C VAL A 222 4.52 -5.67 -1.46
N VAL A 223 5.21 -6.01 -0.37
CA VAL A 223 6.04 -7.22 -0.32
C VAL A 223 5.21 -8.45 -0.66
N TYR A 224 4.01 -8.57 -0.09
CA TYR A 224 3.14 -9.73 -0.32
C TYR A 224 2.53 -9.72 -1.72
N LEU A 225 2.35 -8.55 -2.34
CA LEU A 225 1.98 -8.44 -3.74
C LEU A 225 3.09 -9.03 -4.63
N LEU A 226 4.34 -8.62 -4.41
CA LEU A 226 5.48 -9.13 -5.21
C LEU A 226 5.72 -10.62 -4.99
N LEU A 227 5.69 -11.10 -3.74
CA LEU A 227 5.82 -12.53 -3.43
C LEU A 227 4.65 -13.38 -3.96
N GLY A 228 3.46 -12.79 -4.06
CA GLY A 228 2.28 -13.44 -4.65
C GLY A 228 2.36 -13.51 -6.17
N ALA A 229 2.92 -12.47 -6.80
CA ALA A 229 3.02 -12.33 -8.26
C ALA A 229 4.23 -13.05 -8.87
N PHE A 230 5.37 -13.04 -8.19
CA PHE A 230 6.65 -13.45 -8.76
C PHE A 230 7.36 -14.51 -7.92
N PRO A 231 8.20 -15.36 -8.53
CA PRO A 231 9.11 -16.21 -7.78
C PRO A 231 10.02 -15.36 -6.87
N ARG A 232 10.38 -15.90 -5.71
CA ARG A 232 11.35 -15.23 -4.84
C ARG A 232 12.68 -15.01 -5.58
N GLY A 233 13.44 -14.02 -5.16
CA GLY A 233 14.75 -13.68 -5.74
C GLY A 233 14.69 -13.11 -7.15
N THR A 234 13.51 -12.79 -7.68
CA THR A 234 13.37 -12.23 -9.04
C THR A 234 12.94 -10.77 -9.05
N TRP A 235 12.33 -10.29 -7.97
CA TRP A 235 11.84 -8.91 -7.87
C TRP A 235 12.13 -8.33 -6.49
N CYS A 236 12.35 -7.02 -6.43
CA CYS A 236 12.53 -6.30 -5.17
C CYS A 236 11.74 -4.98 -5.15
N VAL A 237 11.68 -4.37 -3.97
CA VAL A 237 11.35 -2.96 -3.83
C VAL A 237 12.67 -2.20 -3.82
N ALA A 238 13.01 -1.44 -4.86
CA ALA A 238 14.27 -0.72 -4.94
C ALA A 238 14.31 0.50 -4.00
N ARG A 239 13.15 1.15 -3.83
CA ARG A 239 13.02 2.42 -3.13
C ARG A 239 11.61 2.61 -2.61
N VAL A 240 11.49 3.34 -1.50
CA VAL A 240 10.22 3.88 -1.02
C VAL A 240 10.28 5.40 -1.08
N ALA A 241 9.27 6.03 -1.67
CA ALA A 241 9.10 7.48 -1.64
C ALA A 241 7.93 7.88 -0.76
N THR A 242 8.05 9.01 -0.06
CA THR A 242 7.04 9.60 0.80
C THR A 242 6.92 11.09 0.53
N TRP A 243 5.69 11.59 0.43
CA TRP A 243 5.39 13.01 0.31
C TRP A 243 4.07 13.34 1.00
N CYS A 244 3.81 14.63 1.15
CA CYS A 244 2.55 15.12 1.68
C CYS A 244 1.75 15.79 0.57
N TRP A 245 0.47 15.42 0.45
CA TRP A 245 -0.50 16.08 -0.40
C TRP A 245 -1.75 16.36 0.43
N ASP A 246 -2.21 17.62 0.47
CA ASP A 246 -3.37 18.04 1.25
C ASP A 246 -3.34 17.58 2.73
N SER A 247 -2.19 17.73 3.39
CA SER A 247 -1.95 17.26 4.77
C SER A 247 -2.01 15.74 4.99
N GLU A 248 -2.16 14.95 3.92
CA GLU A 248 -2.19 13.49 3.95
C GLU A 248 -0.88 12.89 3.46
N LEU A 249 -0.45 11.80 4.12
CA LEU A 249 0.71 11.03 3.70
C LEU A 249 0.39 10.28 2.41
N GLN A 250 1.31 10.39 1.46
CA GLN A 250 1.32 9.62 0.23
C GLN A 250 2.61 8.79 0.18
N MET A 251 2.52 7.59 -0.39
CA MET A 251 3.66 6.69 -0.52
C MET A 251 3.74 6.09 -1.90
N ARG A 252 4.95 5.83 -2.38
CA ARG A 252 5.23 5.08 -3.60
C ARG A 252 6.33 4.07 -3.32
N PHE A 253 6.16 2.86 -3.83
CA PHE A 253 7.15 1.80 -3.81
C PHE A 253 7.60 1.57 -5.24
N ASP A 254 8.90 1.76 -5.49
CA ASP A 254 9.52 1.47 -6.79
C ASP A 254 9.87 -0.01 -6.77
N VAL A 255 9.39 -0.76 -7.75
CA VAL A 255 9.60 -2.19 -7.85
C VAL A 255 10.29 -2.54 -9.16
N GLU A 256 11.22 -3.47 -9.11
CA GLU A 256 12.04 -3.86 -10.25
C GLU A 256 12.49 -5.31 -10.17
N GLU A 257 12.85 -5.85 -11.33
CA GLU A 257 13.48 -7.16 -11.48
C GLU A 257 14.95 -7.11 -10.98
N ILE A 258 15.43 -8.22 -10.41
CA ILE A 258 16.80 -8.37 -9.86
C ILE A 258 17.75 -9.00 -10.88
#